data_AF-C3QNK6-F1
#
_entry.id   AF-C3QNK6-F1
#
_cell.length_a   1.000
_cell.length_b   1.000
_cell.length_c   1.000
_cell.angle_alpha   90.00
_cell.angle_beta   90.00
_cell.angle_gamma   90.00
#
_symmetry.space_group_name_H-M   'P 1'
#
loop_
_entity.id
_entity.type
_entity.pdbx_description
1 polymer ?
#
loop_
_entity_poly.entity_id
_entity_poly.type
_entity_poly.pdbx_seq_one_letter_code
_entity_poly.pdbx_strand_id
1 'polypeptide(L)'
;MKETLYSRRSNLVVGFHGCDQSIKEQVFEHLARLAAVADLSEENRIAYDKALDRYRVNQIVEEDERRKNEEMRRKAAEEGMKEGLKEGIREGIKEGMEKGMEKGEQKKQIEIARKMREDGISIDTIIKYTGLQSSDIENL
;
A
#
# COMPACT_ATOMS: atom_id res chain seq x y z
N MET A 1 14.93 43.57 -32.99
CA MET A 1 15.30 42.34 -32.24
C MET A 1 15.57 41.25 -33.27
N LYS A 2 16.70 40.53 -33.21
CA LYS A 2 17.13 39.64 -34.31
C LYS A 2 16.22 38.39 -34.40
N GLU A 3 15.43 38.28 -35.47
CA GLU A 3 14.51 37.15 -35.74
C GLU A 3 15.20 35.94 -36.39
N THR A 4 16.52 36.01 -36.55
CA THR A 4 17.31 35.05 -37.32
C THR A 4 18.59 34.68 -36.60
N LEU A 5 18.87 33.38 -36.54
CA LEU A 5 20.18 32.83 -36.19
C LEU A 5 21.02 32.68 -37.46
N TYR A 6 22.30 33.05 -37.40
CA TYR A 6 23.21 32.89 -38.51
C TYR A 6 24.48 32.14 -38.09
N SER A 7 24.73 30.99 -38.71
CA SER A 7 25.98 30.26 -38.56
C SER A 7 26.98 30.73 -39.62
N ARG A 8 28.07 31.37 -39.19
CA ARG A 8 29.18 31.76 -40.08
C ARG A 8 29.94 30.56 -40.65
N ARG A 9 29.88 29.41 -39.97
CA ARG A 9 30.68 28.22 -40.33
C ARG A 9 30.01 27.36 -41.41
N SER A 10 28.68 27.41 -41.49
CA SER A 10 27.87 26.65 -42.46
C SER A 10 27.02 27.53 -43.37
N ASN A 11 27.12 28.87 -43.27
CA ASN A 11 26.27 29.85 -43.96
C ASN A 11 24.76 29.58 -43.84
N LEU A 12 24.34 28.96 -42.74
CA LEU A 12 22.93 28.63 -42.47
C LEU A 12 22.25 29.78 -41.73
N VAL A 13 21.10 30.22 -42.25
CA VAL A 13 20.20 31.17 -41.58
C VAL A 13 18.94 30.42 -41.13
N VAL A 14 18.60 30.47 -39.84
CA VAL A 14 17.33 29.95 -39.31
C VAL A 14 16.49 31.12 -38.85
N GLY A 15 15.30 31.32 -39.46
CA GLY A 15 14.37 32.39 -39.12
C GLY A 15 13.14 31.87 -38.37
N PHE A 16 12.72 32.58 -37.32
CA PHE A 16 11.59 32.18 -36.46
C PHE A 16 10.32 32.99 -36.77
N HIS A 17 9.83 32.92 -37.99
CA HIS A 17 8.66 33.69 -38.42
C HIS A 17 7.36 33.14 -37.80
N GLY A 18 6.55 34.02 -37.21
CA GLY A 18 5.27 33.64 -36.59
C GLY A 18 5.39 32.83 -35.29
N CYS A 19 6.60 32.63 -34.76
CA CYS A 19 6.83 31.89 -33.52
C CYS A 19 6.58 32.77 -32.30
N ASP A 20 6.05 32.18 -31.22
CA ASP A 20 5.87 32.84 -29.93
C ASP A 20 7.23 33.31 -29.39
N GLN A 21 7.26 34.50 -28.78
CA GLN A 21 8.47 35.08 -28.23
C GLN A 21 9.11 34.18 -27.15
N SER A 22 8.31 33.50 -26.33
CA SER A 22 8.79 32.56 -25.31
C SER A 22 9.52 31.36 -25.93
N ILE A 23 9.02 30.85 -27.05
CA ILE A 23 9.65 29.71 -27.75
C ILE A 23 10.99 30.15 -28.36
N LYS A 24 11.04 31.35 -28.94
CA LYS A 24 12.30 31.91 -29.46
C LYS A 24 13.34 31.99 -28.35
N GLU A 25 12.97 32.56 -27.20
CA GLU A 25 13.86 32.72 -26.06
C GLU A 25 14.40 31.38 -25.55
N GLN A 26 13.55 30.35 -25.40
CA GLN A 26 13.97 29.01 -25.01
C GLN A 26 14.99 28.40 -25.99
N VAL A 27 14.76 28.56 -27.31
CA VAL A 27 15.68 28.05 -28.34
C VAL A 27 17.02 28.79 -28.31
N PHE A 28 17.01 30.11 -28.20
CA PHE A 28 18.25 30.90 -28.08
C PHE A 28 19.02 30.57 -26.81
N GLU A 29 18.33 30.39 -25.68
CA GLU A 29 18.96 30.02 -24.43
C GLU A 29 19.59 28.63 -24.51
N HIS A 30 18.89 27.66 -25.11
CA HIS A 30 19.43 26.32 -25.32
C HIS A 30 20.69 26.33 -26.21
N LEU A 31 20.65 27.09 -27.31
CA LEU A 31 21.80 27.24 -28.20
C LEU A 31 22.98 27.95 -27.52
N ALA A 32 22.72 28.97 -26.71
CA ALA A 32 23.75 29.66 -25.94
C ALA A 32 24.44 28.71 -24.96
N ARG A 33 23.68 27.82 -24.29
CA ARG A 33 24.25 26.78 -23.42
C ARG A 33 25.11 25.79 -24.21
N LEU A 34 24.64 25.32 -25.37
CA LEU A 34 25.41 24.41 -26.22
C LEU A 34 26.71 25.05 -26.73
N ALA A 35 26.66 26.31 -27.16
CA ALA A 35 27.84 27.07 -27.57
C ALA A 35 28.83 27.24 -26.41
N ALA A 36 28.34 27.57 -25.21
CA ALA A 36 29.18 27.71 -24.02
C ALA A 36 29.89 26.39 -23.66
N VAL A 37 29.23 25.24 -23.82
CA VAL A 37 29.85 23.92 -23.61
C VAL A 37 30.86 23.60 -24.72
N ALA A 38 30.58 23.99 -25.96
CA ALA A 38 31.48 23.77 -27.10
C ALA A 38 32.77 24.62 -27.03
N ASP A 39 32.70 25.79 -26.37
CA ASP A 39 33.84 26.69 -26.14
C ASP A 39 34.69 26.30 -24.91
N LEU A 40 34.34 25.24 -24.19
CA LEU A 40 35.13 24.73 -23.07
C LEU A 40 36.48 24.16 -23.55
N SER A 41 37.53 24.35 -22.75
CA SER A 41 38.78 23.60 -22.92
C SER A 41 38.52 22.09 -22.78
N GLU A 42 39.39 21.28 -23.38
CA GLU A 42 39.25 19.82 -23.34
C GLU A 42 39.15 19.27 -21.91
N GLU A 43 39.93 19.83 -20.99
CA GLU A 43 39.91 19.51 -19.56
C GLU A 43 38.54 19.80 -18.92
N ASN A 44 37.97 20.98 -19.21
CA ASN A 44 36.67 21.37 -18.67
C ASN A 44 35.52 20.59 -19.29
N ARG A 45 35.62 20.21 -20.57
CA ARG A 45 34.65 19.32 -21.23
C ARG A 45 34.64 17.94 -20.58
N ILE A 46 35.82 17.35 -20.36
CA ILE A 46 35.95 16.07 -19.67
C ILE A 46 35.40 16.13 -18.23
N ALA A 47 35.65 17.22 -17.52
CA ALA A 47 35.12 17.43 -16.18
C ALA A 47 33.58 17.54 -16.17
N TYR A 48 33.01 18.27 -17.14
CA TYR A 48 31.58 18.42 -17.34
C TYR A 48 30.91 17.07 -17.63
N ASP A 49 31.43 16.28 -18.57
CA ASP A 49 30.89 14.97 -18.93
C ASP A 49 30.90 14.02 -17.73
N LYS A 50 32.02 13.97 -16.98
CA LYS A 50 32.11 13.17 -15.75
C LYS A 50 31.14 13.61 -14.67
N ALA A 51 30.83 14.90 -14.57
CA ALA A 51 29.85 15.39 -13.61
C ALA A 51 28.42 14.97 -14.03
N LEU A 52 28.13 15.07 -15.34
CA LEU A 52 26.85 14.68 -15.90
C LEU A 52 26.58 13.18 -15.76
N ASP A 53 27.59 12.35 -16.03
CA ASP A 53 27.48 10.89 -15.85
C ASP A 53 27.24 10.52 -14.40
N ARG A 54 27.96 11.15 -13.46
CA ARG A 54 27.71 10.95 -12.01
C ARG A 54 26.29 11.34 -11.62
N TYR A 55 25.80 12.47 -12.11
CA TYR A 55 24.43 12.90 -11.84
C TYR A 55 23.40 11.88 -12.35
N ARG A 56 23.55 11.42 -13.60
CA ARG A 56 22.65 10.42 -14.20
C ARG A 56 22.68 9.10 -13.46
N VAL A 57 23.86 8.61 -13.09
CA VAL A 57 24.00 7.36 -12.32
C VAL A 57 23.33 7.50 -10.96
N ASN A 58 23.53 8.62 -10.26
CA ASN A 58 22.88 8.87 -8.98
C ASN A 58 21.35 8.88 -9.11
N GLN A 59 20.80 9.53 -10.13
CA GLN A 59 19.35 9.50 -10.36
C GLN A 59 18.82 8.09 -10.56
N ILE A 60 19.50 7.25 -11.36
CA ILE A 60 19.09 5.86 -11.58
C ILE A 60 19.11 5.08 -10.26
N VAL A 61 20.16 5.23 -9.47
CA VAL A 61 20.29 4.56 -8.16
C VAL A 61 19.18 5.02 -7.21
N GLU A 62 18.92 6.31 -7.11
CA GLU A 62 17.86 6.88 -6.27
C GLU A 62 16.47 6.36 -6.70
N GLU A 63 16.18 6.30 -8.00
CA GLU A 63 14.94 5.75 -8.53
C GLU A 63 14.79 4.25 -8.21
N ASP A 64 15.87 3.48 -8.36
CA ASP A 64 15.90 2.06 -8.03
C ASP A 64 15.70 1.80 -6.54
N GLU A 65 16.34 2.60 -5.67
CA GLU A 65 16.13 2.55 -4.23
C GLU A 65 14.69 2.91 -3.86
N ARG A 66 14.13 3.95 -4.47
CA ARG A 66 12.72 4.33 -4.27
C ARG A 66 11.78 3.21 -4.66
N ARG A 67 12.00 2.58 -5.82
CA ARG A 67 11.21 1.45 -6.31
C ARG A 67 11.29 0.24 -5.38
N LYS A 68 12.50 -0.11 -4.92
CA LYS A 68 12.71 -1.20 -3.96
C LYS A 68 12.00 -0.92 -2.63
N ASN A 69 12.11 0.30 -2.11
CA ASN A 69 11.44 0.70 -0.88
C ASN A 69 9.91 0.66 -1.00
N GLU A 70 9.37 1.09 -2.14
CA GLU A 70 7.94 1.02 -2.43
C GLU A 70 7.45 -0.43 -2.52
N GLU A 71 8.22 -1.30 -3.18
CA GLU A 71 7.92 -2.73 -3.26
C GLU A 71 7.98 -3.41 -1.88
N MET A 72 8.99 -3.10 -1.07
CA MET A 72 9.08 -3.61 0.31
C MET A 72 7.89 -3.17 1.16
N ARG A 73 7.49 -1.89 1.09
CA ARG A 73 6.32 -1.38 1.82
C ARG A 73 5.04 -2.07 1.37
N ARG A 74 4.87 -2.28 0.07
CA ARG A 74 3.71 -2.98 -0.48
C ARG A 74 3.66 -4.43 0.02
N LYS A 75 4.77 -5.16 -0.04
CA LYS A 75 4.85 -6.54 0.46
C LYS A 75 4.55 -6.61 1.96
N ALA A 76 5.16 -5.73 2.76
CA ALA A 76 4.91 -5.68 4.20
C ALA A 76 3.43 -5.39 4.53
N ALA A 77 2.78 -4.48 3.78
CA ALA A 77 1.36 -4.20 3.96
C ALA A 77 0.47 -5.38 3.57
N GLU A 78 0.79 -6.06 2.47
CA GLU A 78 0.06 -7.25 2.01
C GLU A 78 0.21 -8.42 2.98
N GLU A 79 1.42 -8.67 3.47
CA GLU A 79 1.70 -9.70 4.47
C GLU A 79 0.98 -9.40 5.79
N GLY A 80 1.08 -8.16 6.29
CA GLY A 80 0.39 -7.74 7.51
C GLY A 80 -1.14 -7.86 7.41
N MET A 81 -1.73 -7.49 6.27
CA MET A 81 -3.16 -7.65 6.04
C MET A 81 -3.57 -9.13 6.00
N LYS A 82 -2.77 -9.97 5.33
CA LYS A 82 -3.03 -11.41 5.21
C LYS A 82 -2.92 -12.11 6.56
N GLU A 83 -1.92 -11.76 7.36
CA GLU A 83 -1.73 -12.30 8.70
C GLU A 83 -2.85 -11.87 9.64
N GLY A 84 -3.19 -10.58 9.68
CA GLY A 84 -4.28 -10.06 10.50
C GLY A 84 -5.64 -10.67 10.13
N LEU A 85 -5.93 -10.86 8.84
CA LEU A 85 -7.16 -11.54 8.41
C LEU A 85 -7.19 -13.01 8.87
N LYS A 86 -6.07 -13.72 8.72
CA LYS A 86 -5.96 -15.13 9.11
C LYS A 86 -6.13 -15.31 10.62
N GLU A 87 -5.52 -14.43 11.41
CA GLU A 87 -5.64 -14.43 12.86
C GLU A 87 -7.08 -14.09 13.28
N GLY A 88 -7.66 -13.01 12.75
CA GLY A 88 -9.04 -12.62 13.06
C GLY A 88 -10.08 -13.69 12.72
N ILE A 89 -9.92 -14.40 11.58
CA ILE A 89 -10.79 -15.54 11.24
C ILE A 89 -10.62 -16.69 12.24
N ARG A 90 -9.37 -17.02 12.60
CA ARG A 90 -9.09 -18.12 13.54
C ARG A 90 -9.69 -17.83 14.92
N GLU A 91 -9.47 -16.64 15.44
CA GLU A 91 -10.03 -16.22 16.73
C GLU A 91 -11.56 -16.17 16.69
N GLY A 92 -12.14 -15.58 15.64
CA GLY A 92 -13.58 -15.54 15.45
C GLY A 92 -14.24 -16.92 15.38
N ILE A 93 -13.63 -17.88 14.68
CA ILE A 93 -14.12 -19.27 14.64
C ILE A 93 -14.00 -19.92 16.02
N LYS A 94 -12.87 -19.74 16.71
CA LYS A 94 -12.65 -20.34 18.03
C LYS A 94 -13.68 -19.84 19.04
N GLU A 95 -13.84 -18.53 19.16
CA GLU A 95 -14.83 -17.93 20.06
C GLU A 95 -16.26 -18.30 19.67
N GLY A 96 -16.56 -18.30 18.37
CA GLY A 96 -17.89 -18.65 17.87
C GLY A 96 -18.24 -20.10 18.19
N MET A 97 -17.30 -21.02 18.06
CA MET A 97 -17.47 -22.43 18.37
C MET A 97 -17.66 -22.66 19.88
N GLU A 98 -16.84 -22.02 20.72
CA GLU A 98 -16.93 -22.13 22.18
C GLU A 98 -18.27 -21.60 22.70
N LYS A 99 -18.65 -20.36 22.32
CA LYS A 99 -19.94 -19.77 22.69
C LYS A 99 -21.12 -20.56 22.12
N GLY A 100 -20.96 -21.13 20.93
CA GLY A 100 -21.97 -21.96 20.28
C GLY A 100 -22.19 -23.28 21.02
N MET A 101 -21.12 -23.94 21.45
CA MET A 101 -21.16 -25.20 22.18
C MET A 101 -21.76 -25.02 23.56
N GLU A 102 -21.34 -24.00 24.30
CA GLU A 102 -21.88 -23.67 25.63
C GLU A 102 -23.39 -23.39 25.57
N LYS A 103 -23.83 -22.52 24.64
CA LYS A 103 -25.26 -22.24 24.45
C LYS A 103 -26.04 -23.48 24.01
N GLY A 104 -25.44 -24.34 23.19
CA GLY A 104 -26.05 -25.60 22.76
C GLY A 104 -26.25 -26.56 23.94
N GLU A 105 -25.23 -26.69 24.80
CA GLU A 105 -25.27 -27.53 25.99
C GLU A 105 -26.31 -27.04 27.00
N GLN A 106 -26.32 -25.73 27.30
CA GLN A 106 -27.33 -25.12 28.18
C GLN A 106 -28.75 -25.32 27.64
N LYS A 107 -28.99 -25.08 26.34
CA LYS A 107 -30.30 -25.33 25.72
C LYS A 107 -30.72 -26.79 25.84
N LYS A 108 -29.78 -27.72 25.63
CA LYS A 108 -30.05 -29.16 25.74
C LYS A 108 -30.37 -29.56 27.18
N GLN A 109 -29.64 -29.04 28.17
CA GLN A 109 -29.93 -29.28 29.59
C GLN A 109 -31.33 -28.77 29.97
N ILE A 110 -31.69 -27.57 29.50
CA ILE A 110 -33.03 -26.98 29.70
C ILE A 110 -34.12 -27.84 29.04
N GLU A 111 -33.91 -28.29 27.79
CA GLU A 111 -34.88 -29.13 27.09
C GLU A 111 -35.09 -30.48 27.80
N ILE A 112 -34.01 -31.10 28.30
CA ILE A 112 -34.08 -32.33 29.09
C ILE A 112 -34.87 -32.08 30.37
N ALA A 113 -34.55 -31.01 31.12
CA ALA A 113 -35.24 -30.67 32.36
C ALA A 113 -36.74 -30.43 32.14
N ARG A 114 -37.11 -29.79 31.03
CA ARG A 114 -38.51 -29.57 30.65
C ARG A 114 -39.26 -30.88 30.44
N LYS A 115 -38.69 -31.80 29.65
CA LYS A 115 -39.30 -33.13 29.41
C LYS A 115 -39.42 -33.94 30.70
N MET A 116 -38.38 -33.92 31.55
CA MET A 116 -38.42 -34.58 32.85
C MET A 116 -39.55 -34.03 33.75
N ARG A 117 -39.80 -32.72 33.71
CA ARG A 117 -40.88 -32.07 34.46
C ARG A 117 -42.26 -32.44 33.88
N GLU A 118 -42.39 -32.50 32.56
CA GLU A 118 -43.60 -32.97 31.88
C GLU A 118 -43.92 -34.43 32.26
N ASP A 119 -42.90 -35.28 32.42
CA ASP A 119 -43.02 -36.67 32.87
C ASP A 119 -43.28 -36.82 34.39
N GLY A 120 -43.40 -35.71 35.13
CA GLY A 120 -43.71 -35.71 36.57
C GLY A 120 -42.53 -36.08 37.47
N ILE A 121 -41.29 -36.01 36.98
CA ILE A 121 -40.09 -36.25 37.79
C ILE A 121 -39.92 -35.11 38.81
N SER A 122 -39.50 -35.46 40.04
CA SER A 122 -39.30 -34.47 41.11
C SER A 122 -38.17 -33.49 40.81
N ILE A 123 -38.32 -32.24 41.27
CA ILE A 123 -37.35 -31.16 41.07
C ILE A 123 -35.96 -31.55 41.59
N ASP A 124 -35.88 -32.20 42.78
CA ASP A 124 -34.60 -32.68 43.34
C ASP A 124 -33.89 -33.66 42.42
N THR A 125 -34.64 -34.53 41.74
CA THR A 125 -34.09 -35.50 40.79
C THR A 125 -33.59 -34.79 39.53
N ILE A 126 -34.32 -33.78 39.04
CA ILE A 126 -33.93 -32.99 37.88
C ILE A 126 -32.62 -32.23 38.18
N ILE A 127 -32.53 -31.51 39.31
CA ILE A 127 -31.31 -30.81 39.75
C ILE A 127 -30.11 -31.76 39.75
N LYS A 128 -30.29 -32.96 40.33
CA LYS A 128 -29.22 -33.96 40.44
C LYS A 128 -28.67 -34.43 39.09
N TYR A 129 -29.50 -34.54 38.05
CA TYR A 129 -29.10 -35.09 36.75
C TYR A 129 -28.79 -34.04 35.69
N THR A 130 -29.40 -32.85 35.76
CA THR A 130 -29.16 -31.78 34.77
C THR A 130 -28.16 -30.72 35.26
N GLY A 131 -27.91 -30.65 36.56
CA GLY A 131 -27.01 -29.65 37.16
C GLY A 131 -27.58 -28.22 37.17
N LEU A 132 -28.83 -28.04 36.76
CA LEU A 132 -29.52 -26.75 36.78
C LEU A 132 -29.84 -26.32 38.22
N GLN A 133 -29.95 -25.01 38.44
CA GLN A 133 -30.37 -24.47 39.72
C GLN A 133 -31.88 -24.65 39.90
N SER A 134 -32.34 -24.73 41.16
CA SER A 134 -33.77 -24.84 41.48
C SER A 134 -34.59 -23.69 40.87
N SER A 135 -34.06 -22.47 40.90
CA SER A 135 -34.68 -21.29 40.30
C SER A 135 -34.88 -21.41 38.80
N ASP A 136 -33.95 -22.06 38.09
CA ASP A 136 -34.08 -22.24 36.64
C ASP A 136 -35.17 -23.26 36.33
N ILE A 137 -35.25 -24.33 37.12
CA ILE A 137 -36.24 -25.41 36.94
C ILE A 137 -37.65 -24.95 37.33
N GLU A 138 -37.81 -24.16 38.39
CA GLU A 138 -39.10 -23.62 38.84
C GLU A 138 -39.76 -22.71 37.79
N ASN A 139 -38.94 -22.06 36.95
CA ASN A 139 -39.38 -21.16 35.88
C ASN A 139 -39.62 -21.86 34.52
N LEU A 140 -39.40 -23.18 34.39
CA LEU A 140 -39.67 -23.97 33.17
C LEU A 140 -41.15 -24.35 32.98
#